data_AF-A0A7V5Y5J0-F1
#
_entry.id   AF-A0A7V5Y5J0-F1
#
_cell.length_a   1.000
_cell.length_b   1.000
_cell.length_c   1.000
_cell.angle_alpha   90.00
_cell.angle_beta   90.00
_cell.angle_gamma   90.00
#
_symmetry.space_group_name_H-M   'P 1'
#
loop_
_entity.id
_entity.type
_entity.pdbx_description
1 polymer ?
#
loop_
_entity_poly.entity_id
_entity_poly.type
_entity_poly.pdbx_seq_one_letter_code
_entity_poly.pdbx_strand_id
1 'polypeptide(L)'
;TIYVAANSGWWISAINPANGLTRWRHVPAFANPYSSPAIGGDGTVYVLDGSGQLYAFGPLGGFLMGGAELEGWNGGYAGMEAVVQFYQEGELKYEMIAPLDASGNFFLSETPVGEHDIKIRLRNSLPGVVRGVHIETDSPGYVRVVLGNGDLNGDGIVDDEDLLAILMAYDTWNPELDLTGDAYIDDADLLIVLFNFGSRGE
;
A
#
# COMPACT_ATOMS: atom_id res chain seq x y z
N THR A 1 -5.85 -16.24 -15.48
CA THR A 1 -5.33 -17.56 -15.06
C THR A 1 -4.05 -17.38 -14.29
N ILE A 2 -4.04 -17.76 -13.01
CA ILE A 2 -2.86 -17.70 -12.14
C ILE A 2 -2.08 -19.01 -12.32
N TYR A 3 -0.79 -18.91 -12.60
CA TYR A 3 0.11 -20.07 -12.56
C TYR A 3 0.82 -20.06 -11.22
N VAL A 4 0.68 -21.14 -10.46
CA VAL A 4 1.47 -21.39 -9.26
C VAL A 4 2.60 -22.34 -9.64
N ALA A 5 3.84 -21.89 -9.46
CA ALA A 5 5.03 -22.69 -9.74
C ALA A 5 5.81 -22.92 -8.44
N ALA A 6 5.91 -24.19 -8.03
CA ALA A 6 6.92 -24.62 -7.08
C ALA A 6 8.20 -24.93 -7.87
N ASN A 7 9.19 -24.04 -7.83
CA ASN A 7 10.55 -24.38 -8.26
C ASN A 7 11.38 -24.69 -7.01
N SER A 8 12.53 -25.34 -7.20
CA SER A 8 13.46 -25.89 -6.20
C SER A 8 13.94 -24.97 -5.05
N GLY A 9 13.37 -23.77 -4.91
CA GLY A 9 13.54 -22.80 -3.82
C GLY A 9 12.36 -22.69 -2.83
N TRP A 10 11.41 -23.63 -2.83
CA TRP A 10 10.41 -23.81 -1.75
C TRP A 10 9.36 -22.68 -1.56
N TRP A 11 9.12 -21.83 -2.56
CA TRP A 11 8.11 -20.77 -2.50
C TRP A 11 6.89 -21.06 -3.39
N ILE A 12 5.77 -20.46 -3.01
CA ILE A 12 4.53 -20.34 -3.79
C ILE A 12 4.53 -18.94 -4.40
N SER A 13 4.32 -18.82 -5.70
CA SER A 13 4.23 -17.52 -6.37
C SER A 13 3.01 -17.46 -7.29
N ALA A 14 2.34 -16.31 -7.32
CA ALA A 14 1.44 -15.98 -8.41
C ALA A 14 2.18 -15.15 -9.46
N ILE A 15 1.95 -15.48 -10.73
CA ILE A 15 2.57 -14.81 -11.86
C ILE A 15 1.48 -14.13 -12.69
N ASN A 16 1.78 -12.91 -13.16
CA ASN A 16 0.96 -12.21 -14.11
C ASN A 16 0.99 -12.94 -15.47
N PRO A 17 -0.16 -13.39 -16.00
CA PRO A 17 -0.19 -14.19 -17.22
C PRO A 17 0.18 -13.41 -18.48
N ALA A 18 0.08 -12.07 -18.46
CA ALA A 18 0.36 -11.24 -19.63
C ALA A 18 1.86 -10.97 -19.83
N ASN A 19 2.63 -10.84 -18.74
CA ASN A 19 4.03 -10.43 -18.80
C ASN A 19 5.00 -11.33 -18.01
N GLY A 20 4.52 -12.35 -17.29
CA GLY A 20 5.37 -13.29 -16.56
C GLY A 20 5.98 -12.73 -15.26
N LEU A 21 5.59 -11.53 -14.82
CA LEU A 21 6.09 -10.94 -13.58
C LEU A 21 5.40 -11.54 -12.34
N THR A 22 6.15 -11.74 -11.26
CA THR A 22 5.62 -12.20 -9.98
C THR A 22 4.69 -11.13 -9.38
N ARG A 23 3.43 -11.48 -9.13
CA ARG A 23 2.45 -10.63 -8.42
C ARG A 23 2.64 -10.70 -6.91
N TRP A 24 2.83 -11.90 -6.38
CA TRP A 24 3.13 -12.14 -4.98
C TRP A 24 3.92 -13.42 -4.79
N ARG A 25 4.57 -13.55 -3.63
CA ARG A 25 5.31 -14.75 -3.20
C ARG A 25 5.00 -15.04 -1.74
N HIS A 26 4.80 -16.31 -1.42
CA HIS A 26 4.67 -16.84 -0.07
C HIS A 26 5.65 -17.99 0.15
N VAL A 27 6.28 -18.05 1.32
CA VAL A 27 7.19 -19.14 1.70
C VAL A 27 6.53 -19.92 2.84
N PRO A 28 5.93 -21.09 2.57
CA PRO A 28 5.37 -21.92 3.62
C PRO A 28 6.46 -22.47 4.54
N ALA A 29 6.10 -22.81 5.78
CA ALA A 29 7.03 -23.37 6.76
C ALA A 29 7.56 -24.74 6.33
N PHE A 30 6.71 -25.58 5.72
CA PHE A 30 7.10 -26.84 5.10
C PHE A 30 6.65 -26.87 3.65
N ALA A 31 7.58 -27.01 2.72
CA ALA A 31 7.20 -27.08 1.32
C ALA A 31 6.60 -28.44 0.94
N ASN A 32 5.56 -28.40 0.10
CA ASN A 32 4.95 -29.60 -0.48
C ASN A 32 5.20 -29.66 -1.99
N PRO A 33 6.12 -30.52 -2.47
CA PRO A 33 6.33 -30.68 -3.90
C PRO A 33 5.26 -31.57 -4.57
N TYR A 34 4.36 -32.19 -3.80
CA TYR A 34 3.44 -33.23 -4.28
C TYR A 34 2.00 -32.76 -4.44
N SER A 35 1.60 -31.65 -3.81
CA SER A 35 0.25 -31.10 -3.93
C SER A 35 0.18 -30.02 -5.00
N SER A 36 -0.75 -30.17 -5.95
CA SER A 36 -1.13 -29.07 -6.85
C SER A 36 -2.05 -28.07 -6.13
N PRO A 37 -1.99 -26.77 -6.48
CA PRO A 37 -2.99 -25.81 -6.01
C PRO A 37 -4.37 -26.19 -6.54
N ALA A 38 -5.42 -25.90 -5.76
CA ALA A 38 -6.80 -25.91 -6.22
C ALA A 38 -7.34 -24.48 -6.28
N ILE A 39 -8.17 -24.16 -7.27
CA ILE A 39 -8.83 -22.85 -7.37
C ILE A 39 -10.32 -23.06 -7.06
N GLY A 40 -10.84 -22.36 -6.05
CA GLY A 40 -12.25 -22.32 -5.71
C GLY A 40 -13.09 -21.60 -6.77
N GLY A 41 -14.40 -21.82 -6.78
CA GLY A 41 -15.31 -21.12 -7.70
C GLY A 41 -15.37 -19.61 -7.49
N ASP A 42 -14.94 -19.15 -6.31
CA ASP A 42 -14.76 -17.76 -5.93
C ASP A 42 -13.43 -17.15 -6.42
N GLY A 43 -12.47 -17.97 -6.86
CA GLY A 43 -11.13 -17.54 -7.28
C GLY A 43 -10.05 -17.71 -6.19
N THR A 44 -10.41 -18.22 -5.01
CA THR A 44 -9.45 -18.52 -3.93
C THR A 44 -8.50 -19.61 -4.37
N VAL A 45 -7.19 -19.41 -4.23
CA VAL A 45 -6.18 -20.44 -4.48
C VAL A 45 -5.85 -21.15 -3.17
N TYR A 46 -6.13 -22.45 -3.11
CA TYR A 46 -5.84 -23.31 -1.99
C TYR A 46 -4.54 -24.09 -2.24
N VAL A 47 -3.62 -24.06 -1.28
CA VAL A 47 -2.35 -24.80 -1.33
C VAL A 47 -2.14 -25.53 -0.01
N LEU A 48 -1.71 -26.79 -0.08
CA LEU A 48 -1.27 -27.55 1.09
C LEU A 48 0.25 -27.46 1.21
N ASP A 49 0.72 -27.37 2.45
CA ASP A 49 2.13 -27.44 2.79
C ASP A 49 2.55 -28.90 3.10
N GLY A 50 3.84 -29.12 3.32
CA GLY A 50 4.40 -30.46 3.54
C GLY A 50 4.02 -31.07 4.89
N SER A 51 3.53 -30.25 5.82
CA SER A 51 3.00 -30.68 7.12
C SER A 51 1.49 -30.91 7.11
N GLY A 52 0.81 -30.63 5.99
CA GLY A 52 -0.64 -30.73 5.85
C GLY A 52 -1.40 -29.47 6.24
N GLN A 53 -0.72 -28.34 6.44
CA GLN A 53 -1.37 -27.05 6.67
C GLN A 53 -1.98 -26.54 5.36
N LEU A 54 -3.25 -26.12 5.41
CA LEU A 54 -3.98 -25.54 4.28
C LEU A 54 -3.84 -24.02 4.30
N TYR A 55 -3.30 -23.48 3.21
CA TYR A 55 -3.24 -22.05 2.92
C TYR A 55 -4.34 -21.70 1.92
N ALA A 56 -5.06 -20.61 2.17
CA ALA A 56 -6.01 -20.03 1.25
C ALA A 56 -5.51 -18.64 0.87
N PHE A 57 -5.20 -18.45 -0.41
CA PHE A 57 -4.90 -17.15 -0.98
C PHE A 57 -6.20 -16.64 -1.58
N GLY A 58 -6.81 -15.69 -0.88
CA GLY A 58 -8.18 -15.24 -1.11
C GLY A 58 -8.46 -14.87 -2.56
N PRO A 59 -9.75 -14.84 -2.93
CA PRO A 59 -10.12 -14.40 -4.26
C PRO A 59 -9.83 -12.90 -4.34
N LEU A 60 -8.97 -12.54 -5.27
CA LEU A 60 -8.84 -11.15 -5.67
C LEU A 60 -10.02 -10.84 -6.57
N GLY A 61 -10.92 -10.00 -6.08
CA GLY A 61 -12.19 -9.73 -6.76
C GLY A 61 -12.99 -8.61 -6.13
N GLY A 62 -12.51 -8.05 -5.01
CA GLY A 62 -13.11 -6.88 -4.40
C GLY A 62 -12.82 -5.61 -5.18
N PHE A 63 -13.55 -4.57 -4.81
CA PHE A 63 -13.34 -3.21 -5.27
C PHE A 63 -13.14 -2.31 -4.05
N LEU A 64 -12.16 -1.41 -4.11
CA LEU A 64 -11.96 -0.39 -3.08
C LEU A 64 -11.97 0.97 -3.73
N MET A 65 -12.94 1.79 -3.34
CA MET A 65 -12.96 3.21 -3.63
C MET A 65 -12.34 3.95 -2.46
N GLY A 66 -11.49 4.92 -2.72
CA GLY A 66 -10.99 5.72 -1.61
C GLY A 66 -10.45 7.08 -2.01
N GLY A 67 -9.94 7.79 -1.01
CA GLY A 67 -9.22 9.03 -1.22
C GLY A 67 -8.27 9.35 -0.07
N ALA A 68 -7.26 10.13 -0.40
CA ALA A 68 -6.26 10.62 0.54
C ALA A 68 -6.05 12.12 0.31
N GLU A 69 -5.95 12.85 1.42
CA GLU A 69 -5.59 14.27 1.43
C GLU A 69 -4.35 14.46 2.31
N LEU A 70 -3.43 15.33 1.89
CA LEU A 70 -2.24 15.70 2.66
C LEU A 70 -2.47 17.03 3.36
N GLU A 71 -2.16 17.08 4.65
CA GLU A 71 -2.17 18.34 5.38
C GLU A 71 -1.12 19.31 4.81
N GLY A 72 -1.54 20.55 4.55
CA GLY A 72 -0.68 21.60 3.99
C GLY A 72 -0.44 21.52 2.48
N TRP A 73 -0.96 20.50 1.78
CA TRP A 73 -0.81 20.36 0.34
C TRP A 73 -1.79 21.23 -0.45
N ASN A 74 -1.28 22.04 -1.37
CA ASN A 74 -2.05 22.95 -2.22
C ASN A 74 -2.02 22.57 -3.72
N GLY A 75 -1.18 21.60 -4.10
CA GLY A 75 -1.09 21.10 -5.46
C GLY A 75 -2.24 20.16 -5.86
N GLY A 76 -2.23 19.69 -7.12
CA GLY A 76 -3.08 18.58 -7.55
C GLY A 76 -2.50 17.23 -7.16
N TYR A 77 -3.35 16.23 -6.92
CA TYR A 77 -2.90 14.86 -6.61
C TYR A 77 -2.68 13.99 -7.86
N ALA A 78 -3.01 14.51 -9.05
CA ALA A 78 -2.93 13.74 -10.28
C ALA A 78 -1.50 13.24 -10.53
N GLY A 79 -1.34 11.92 -10.63
CA GLY A 79 -0.04 11.29 -10.83
C GLY A 79 0.72 10.96 -9.54
N MET A 80 0.19 11.31 -8.37
CA MET A 80 0.63 10.70 -7.12
C MET A 80 0.12 9.27 -7.01
N GLU A 81 0.86 8.45 -6.29
CA GLU A 81 0.48 7.08 -5.99
C GLU A 81 0.27 6.91 -4.48
N ALA A 82 -0.85 6.29 -4.11
CA ALA A 82 -1.11 5.82 -2.77
C ALA A 82 -0.62 4.39 -2.61
N VAL A 83 0.19 4.14 -1.59
CA VAL A 83 0.49 2.79 -1.12
C VAL A 83 -0.66 2.37 -0.20
N VAL A 84 -1.41 1.35 -0.61
CA VAL A 84 -2.58 0.82 0.10
C VAL A 84 -2.26 -0.59 0.59
N GLN A 85 -2.16 -0.74 1.90
CA GLN A 85 -1.82 -1.97 2.59
C GLN A 85 -3.03 -2.53 3.32
N PHE A 86 -3.28 -3.83 3.14
CA PHE A 86 -4.42 -4.56 3.71
C PHE A 86 -3.92 -5.48 4.82
N TYR A 87 -4.37 -5.23 6.04
CA TYR A 87 -4.02 -5.99 7.23
C TYR A 87 -5.19 -6.83 7.72
N GLN A 88 -4.90 -8.05 8.15
CA GLN A 88 -5.85 -8.92 8.87
C GLN A 88 -5.16 -9.50 10.09
N GLU A 89 -5.84 -9.44 11.24
CA GLU A 89 -5.31 -9.91 12.52
C GLU A 89 -3.94 -9.28 12.89
N GLY A 90 -3.72 -8.03 12.46
CA GLY A 90 -2.47 -7.29 12.69
C GLY A 90 -1.32 -7.64 11.73
N GLU A 91 -1.52 -8.56 10.78
CA GLU A 91 -0.50 -8.92 9.79
C GLU A 91 -0.79 -8.31 8.42
N LEU A 92 0.23 -7.75 7.78
CA LEU A 92 0.16 -7.29 6.39
C LEU A 92 -0.08 -8.48 5.47
N LYS A 93 -1.19 -8.47 4.72
CA LYS A 93 -1.54 -9.53 3.77
C LYS A 93 -1.29 -9.13 2.33
N TYR A 94 -1.62 -7.89 1.97
CA TYR A 94 -1.50 -7.37 0.61
C TYR A 94 -1.04 -5.93 0.62
N GLU A 95 -0.29 -5.55 -0.41
CA GLU A 95 0.07 -4.17 -0.71
C GLU A 95 -0.27 -3.89 -2.18
N MET A 96 -0.88 -2.75 -2.44
CA MET A 96 -1.27 -2.30 -3.76
C MET A 96 -0.87 -0.84 -3.93
N ILE A 97 -0.57 -0.46 -5.16
CA ILE A 97 -0.28 0.93 -5.55
C ILE A 97 -1.50 1.45 -6.30
N ALA A 98 -2.06 2.56 -5.83
CA ALA A 98 -3.26 3.17 -6.37
C ALA A 98 -2.95 4.58 -6.91
N PRO A 99 -3.01 4.84 -8.23
CA PRO A 99 -2.83 6.18 -8.74
C PRO A 99 -4.01 7.07 -8.34
N LEU A 100 -3.72 8.31 -7.94
CA LEU A 100 -4.72 9.30 -7.57
C LEU A 100 -5.17 10.13 -8.77
N ASP A 101 -6.45 10.49 -8.78
CA ASP A 101 -6.99 11.55 -9.62
C ASP A 101 -6.59 12.94 -9.08
N ALA A 102 -6.95 14.00 -9.81
CA ALA A 102 -6.60 15.38 -9.41
C ALA A 102 -7.19 15.81 -8.05
N SER A 103 -8.24 15.13 -7.57
CA SER A 103 -8.92 15.41 -6.31
C SER A 103 -8.48 14.48 -5.17
N GLY A 104 -7.47 13.64 -5.40
CA GLY A 104 -6.95 12.71 -4.39
C GLY A 104 -7.78 11.44 -4.22
N ASN A 105 -8.68 11.12 -5.16
CA ASN A 105 -9.42 9.86 -5.12
C ASN A 105 -8.70 8.75 -5.90
N PHE A 106 -8.89 7.51 -5.49
CA PHE A 106 -8.42 6.32 -6.19
C PHE A 106 -9.50 5.24 -6.27
N PHE A 107 -9.29 4.31 -7.19
CA PHE A 107 -10.06 3.09 -7.32
C PHE A 107 -9.12 1.91 -7.52
N LEU A 108 -9.28 0.87 -6.70
CA LEU A 108 -8.62 -0.42 -6.86
C LEU A 108 -9.67 -1.49 -7.21
N SER A 109 -9.31 -2.35 -8.16
CA SER A 109 -10.01 -3.58 -8.49
C SER A 109 -9.12 -4.78 -8.18
N GLU A 110 -9.71 -5.98 -8.13
CA GLU A 110 -8.97 -7.20 -7.73
C GLU A 110 -8.38 -7.04 -6.31
N THR A 111 -9.06 -6.34 -5.41
CA THR A 111 -8.63 -6.21 -4.01
C THR A 111 -8.97 -7.49 -3.23
N PRO A 112 -8.28 -7.79 -2.11
CA PRO A 112 -8.68 -8.87 -1.23
C PRO A 112 -10.07 -8.60 -0.65
N VAL A 113 -10.92 -9.62 -0.62
CA VAL A 113 -12.25 -9.58 0.01
C VAL A 113 -12.18 -9.92 1.50
N GLY A 114 -13.25 -9.63 2.23
CA GLY A 114 -13.35 -9.80 3.68
C GLY A 114 -13.15 -8.50 4.46
N GLU A 115 -12.97 -8.62 5.76
CA GLU A 115 -12.70 -7.50 6.66
C GLU A 115 -11.18 -7.25 6.76
N HIS A 116 -10.75 -6.00 6.58
CA HIS A 116 -9.34 -5.57 6.60
C HIS A 116 -9.17 -4.26 7.34
N ASP A 117 -8.05 -4.10 8.05
CA ASP A 117 -7.53 -2.78 8.40
C ASP A 117 -6.72 -2.26 7.20
N ILE A 118 -7.05 -1.06 6.71
CA ILE A 118 -6.45 -0.49 5.51
C ILE A 118 -5.53 0.66 5.91
N LYS A 119 -4.23 0.46 5.72
CA LYS A 119 -3.21 1.50 5.88
C LYS A 119 -2.92 2.15 4.54
N ILE A 120 -2.97 3.48 4.50
CA ILE A 120 -2.74 4.28 3.31
C ILE A 120 -1.60 5.25 3.59
N ARG A 121 -0.68 5.37 2.64
CA ARG A 121 0.43 6.32 2.68
C ARG A 121 0.63 6.94 1.30
N LEU A 122 0.86 8.25 1.26
CA LEU A 122 1.36 8.96 0.07
C LEU A 122 2.86 9.22 0.23
N ARG A 123 3.49 9.77 -0.80
CA ARG A 123 4.87 10.27 -0.68
C ARG A 123 4.96 11.31 0.46
N ASN A 124 6.06 11.27 1.19
CA ASN A 124 6.41 12.19 2.29
C ASN A 124 5.37 12.32 3.42
N SER A 125 4.45 11.37 3.52
CA SER A 125 3.34 11.42 4.47
C SER A 125 3.48 10.38 5.57
N LEU A 126 3.03 10.71 6.76
CA LEU A 126 2.74 9.74 7.80
C LEU A 126 1.60 8.79 7.34
N PRO A 127 1.67 7.48 7.61
CA PRO A 127 0.61 6.56 7.26
C PRO A 127 -0.66 6.81 8.08
N GLY A 128 -1.82 6.66 7.43
CA GLY A 128 -3.15 6.69 8.06
C GLY A 128 -3.86 5.34 7.94
N VAL A 129 -4.66 4.97 8.94
CA VAL A 129 -5.33 3.65 9.01
C VAL A 129 -6.84 3.80 9.13
N VAL A 130 -7.58 3.06 8.30
CA VAL A 130 -9.02 2.85 8.44
C VAL A 130 -9.26 1.40 8.86
N ARG A 131 -9.82 1.18 10.05
CA ARG A 131 -9.99 -0.15 10.63
C ARG A 131 -11.32 -0.80 10.23
N GLY A 132 -11.33 -2.14 10.14
CA GLY A 132 -12.55 -2.93 9.93
C GLY A 132 -13.27 -2.65 8.61
N VAL A 133 -12.54 -2.37 7.54
CA VAL A 133 -13.11 -2.12 6.22
C VAL A 133 -13.53 -3.44 5.60
N HIS A 134 -14.82 -3.57 5.34
CA HIS A 134 -15.39 -4.74 4.68
C HIS A 134 -15.40 -4.54 3.16
N ILE A 135 -14.81 -5.50 2.44
CA ILE A 135 -14.68 -5.49 0.98
C ILE A 135 -15.30 -6.77 0.42
N GLU A 136 -16.20 -6.63 -0.55
CA GLU A 136 -16.88 -7.76 -1.18
C GLU A 136 -16.78 -7.69 -2.71
N THR A 137 -17.09 -8.81 -3.37
CA THR A 137 -17.00 -8.92 -4.85
C THR A 137 -18.06 -8.11 -5.60
N ASP A 138 -19.16 -7.77 -4.96
CA ASP A 138 -20.30 -7.06 -5.55
C ASP A 138 -20.61 -5.72 -4.86
N SER A 139 -19.86 -5.39 -3.80
CA SER A 139 -19.97 -4.14 -3.07
C SER A 139 -18.59 -3.53 -2.81
N PRO A 140 -18.31 -2.32 -3.33
CA PRO A 140 -17.03 -1.66 -3.08
C PRO A 140 -16.87 -1.29 -1.60
N GLY A 141 -15.68 -1.51 -1.07
CA GLY A 141 -15.24 -0.88 0.18
C GLY A 141 -14.99 0.62 -0.05
N TYR A 142 -15.09 1.40 1.02
CA TYR A 142 -14.85 2.85 0.99
C TYR A 142 -13.88 3.27 2.09
N VAL A 143 -12.84 4.01 1.73
CA VAL A 143 -11.87 4.57 2.68
C VAL A 143 -11.55 6.02 2.37
N ARG A 144 -11.39 6.84 3.40
CA ARG A 144 -10.89 8.21 3.24
C ARG A 144 -10.00 8.58 4.39
N VAL A 145 -8.82 9.11 4.09
CA VAL A 145 -7.82 9.51 5.09
C VAL A 145 -7.35 10.93 4.85
N VAL A 146 -7.06 11.63 5.94
CA VAL A 146 -6.26 12.86 5.93
C VAL A 146 -4.94 12.47 6.57
N LEU A 147 -3.83 12.73 5.88
CA LEU A 147 -2.51 12.25 6.22
C LEU A 147 -1.64 13.41 6.68
N GLY A 148 -0.93 13.20 7.79
CA GLY A 148 0.13 14.10 8.23
C GLY A 148 1.25 14.14 7.21
N ASN A 149 1.84 15.31 7.04
CA ASN A 149 2.88 15.59 6.03
C ASN A 149 4.24 15.78 6.72
N GLY A 150 5.34 15.61 5.99
CA GLY A 150 6.69 15.89 6.48
C GLY A 150 7.51 14.69 6.94
N ASP A 151 7.09 13.45 6.66
CA ASP A 151 7.89 12.22 6.87
C ASP A 151 8.60 11.88 5.55
N LEU A 152 9.72 12.54 5.29
CA LEU A 152 10.47 12.49 4.02
C LEU A 152 11.32 11.22 3.91
N ASN A 153 11.83 10.69 5.02
CA ASN A 153 12.60 9.45 5.03
C ASN A 153 11.72 8.19 5.03
N GLY A 154 10.42 8.33 5.34
CA GLY A 154 9.41 7.27 5.32
C GLY A 154 9.50 6.33 6.52
N ASP A 155 10.05 6.77 7.64
CA ASP A 155 10.21 5.96 8.85
C ASP A 155 8.98 5.97 9.78
N GLY A 156 7.97 6.78 9.44
CA GLY A 156 6.71 6.90 10.17
C GLY A 156 6.75 7.94 11.30
N ILE A 157 7.79 8.75 11.38
CA ILE A 157 7.97 9.84 12.33
C ILE A 157 8.36 11.10 11.55
N VAL A 158 7.93 12.28 12.02
CA VAL A 158 8.48 13.55 11.54
C VAL A 158 9.53 14.02 12.53
N ASP A 159 10.81 14.01 12.17
CA ASP A 159 11.91 14.35 13.08
C ASP A 159 13.04 15.17 12.45
N ASP A 160 14.21 15.17 13.09
CA ASP A 160 15.35 15.98 12.65
C ASP A 160 15.98 15.46 11.36
N GLU A 161 15.79 14.19 10.97
CA GLU A 161 16.21 13.68 9.68
C GLU A 161 15.38 14.28 8.54
N ASP A 162 14.06 14.39 8.72
CA ASP A 162 13.17 15.06 7.76
C ASP A 162 13.47 16.55 7.64
N LEU A 163 13.71 17.20 8.78
CA LEU A 163 14.12 18.59 8.82
C LEU A 163 15.44 18.79 8.08
N LEU A 164 16.40 17.90 8.27
CA LEU A 164 17.69 17.96 7.58
C LEU A 164 17.52 17.81 6.07
N ALA A 165 16.62 16.94 5.60
CA ALA A 165 16.34 16.75 4.18
C ALA A 165 15.83 18.05 3.51
N ILE A 166 14.89 18.76 4.15
CA ILE A 166 14.43 20.07 3.66
C ILE A 166 15.57 21.09 3.65
N LEU A 167 16.33 21.20 4.74
CA LEU A 167 17.42 22.17 4.84
C LEU A 167 18.55 21.93 3.83
N MET A 168 18.84 20.67 3.49
CA MET A 168 19.84 20.31 2.47
C MET A 168 19.40 20.65 1.05
N ALA A 169 18.09 20.71 0.80
CA ALA A 169 17.49 20.99 -0.50
C ALA A 169 16.92 22.40 -0.61
N TYR A 170 17.10 23.25 0.40
CA TYR A 170 16.51 24.59 0.46
C TYR A 170 16.92 25.46 -0.74
N ASP A 171 15.97 26.25 -1.26
CA ASP A 171 16.10 27.10 -2.45
C ASP A 171 16.41 26.30 -3.73
N THR A 172 15.83 25.10 -3.86
CA THR A 172 15.93 24.28 -5.07
C THR A 172 14.57 23.94 -5.66
N TRP A 173 14.54 23.67 -6.97
CA TRP A 173 13.41 23.03 -7.62
C TRP A 173 13.53 21.51 -7.40
N ASN A 174 12.67 20.94 -6.58
CA ASN A 174 12.70 19.51 -6.26
C ASN A 174 11.29 18.97 -5.94
N PRO A 175 10.51 18.55 -6.97
CA PRO A 175 9.15 18.03 -6.79
C PRO A 175 9.02 16.78 -5.91
N GLU A 176 10.13 16.09 -5.62
CA GLU A 176 10.13 14.87 -4.81
C GLU A 176 10.15 15.17 -3.30
N LEU A 177 10.76 16.29 -2.88
CA LEU A 177 10.79 16.70 -1.47
C LEU A 177 9.75 17.79 -1.14
N ASP A 178 9.08 18.31 -2.16
CA ASP A 178 8.04 19.34 -2.04
C ASP A 178 6.83 18.82 -1.26
N LEU A 179 6.49 19.54 -0.19
CA LEU A 179 5.40 19.22 0.73
C LEU A 179 4.17 20.11 0.51
N THR A 180 4.29 21.19 -0.25
CA THR A 180 3.20 22.17 -0.47
C THR A 180 2.56 22.08 -1.85
N GLY A 181 3.29 21.53 -2.83
CA GLY A 181 2.83 21.28 -4.20
C GLY A 181 3.18 22.37 -5.22
N ASP A 182 4.14 23.24 -4.91
CA ASP A 182 4.62 24.27 -5.84
C ASP A 182 5.95 23.94 -6.53
N ALA A 183 6.51 22.75 -6.24
CA ALA A 183 7.75 22.19 -6.75
C ALA A 183 9.06 22.88 -6.30
N TYR A 184 9.01 23.84 -5.39
CA TYR A 184 10.19 24.46 -4.78
C TYR A 184 10.32 23.98 -3.33
N ILE A 185 11.56 23.97 -2.82
CA ILE A 185 11.83 23.71 -1.41
C ILE A 185 12.16 25.02 -0.74
N ASP A 186 11.24 25.54 0.05
CA ASP A 186 11.36 26.85 0.68
C ASP A 186 10.92 26.86 2.16
N ASP A 187 10.63 28.05 2.70
CA ASP A 187 10.20 28.18 4.09
C ASP A 187 8.82 27.58 4.35
N ALA A 188 7.97 27.42 3.33
CA ALA A 188 6.67 26.79 3.49
C ALA A 188 6.78 25.28 3.73
N ASP A 189 7.67 24.57 3.01
CA ASP A 189 7.95 23.15 3.29
C ASP A 189 8.62 22.96 4.66
N LEU A 190 9.55 23.86 4.98
CA LEU A 190 10.19 23.88 6.30
C LEU A 190 9.15 24.04 7.42
N LEU A 191 8.17 24.93 7.25
CA LEU A 191 7.11 25.11 8.23
C LEU A 191 6.23 23.87 8.39
N ILE A 192 5.98 23.09 7.32
CA ILE A 192 5.25 21.82 7.42
C ILE A 192 6.00 20.84 8.34
N VAL A 193 7.30 20.63 8.11
CA VAL A 193 8.10 19.74 8.98
C VAL A 193 8.12 20.24 10.41
N LEU A 194 8.32 21.55 10.63
CA LEU A 194 8.37 22.13 11.97
C LEU A 194 7.03 22.05 12.72
N PHE A 195 5.89 22.23 12.04
CA PHE A 195 4.57 22.11 12.67
C PHE A 195 4.21 20.67 13.01
N ASN A 196 4.71 19.71 12.23
CA ASN A 196 4.45 18.29 12.44
C ASN A 196 5.56 17.59 13.25
N PHE A 197 6.61 18.30 13.68
CA PHE A 197 7.76 17.72 14.37
C PHE A 197 7.36 16.90 15.61
N GLY A 198 7.83 15.65 15.68
CA GLY A 198 7.51 14.66 16.70
C GLY A 198 6.23 13.87 16.45
N SER A 199 5.49 14.15 15.37
CA SER A 199 4.30 13.39 14.98
C SER A 199 4.66 11.99 14.51
N ARG A 200 3.70 11.05 14.61
CA ARG A 200 3.87 9.65 14.21
C ARG A 200 2.63 9.15 13.49
N GLY A 201 2.82 8.31 12.49
CA GLY A 201 1.73 7.65 11.79
C GLY A 201 1.05 6.57 12.63
N GLU A 202 -0.21 6.26 12.31
CA GLU A 202 -0.99 5.20 12.96
C GLU A 202 -0.74 3.80 12.37
#